data_AF-A0A536JAK0-F1
#
_entry.id   AF-A0A536JAK0-F1
#
_cell.length_a   1.000
_cell.length_b   1.000
_cell.length_c   1.000
_cell.angle_alpha   90.00
_cell.angle_beta   90.00
_cell.angle_gamma   90.00
#
_symmetry.space_group_name_H-M   'P 1'
#
loop_
_entity.id
_entity.type
_entity.pdbx_description
1 polymer ?
#
loop_
_entity_poly.entity_id
_entity_poly.type
_entity_poly.pdbx_seq_one_letter_code
_entity_poly.pdbx_strand_id
1 'polypeptide(L)'
;MPKAGVLRRAYYELIGYAGALRRFRDASAEAFQFLRSDFGFGPLVFEETGYGALVRFENATTVVEVHLDWREELILPYVRPGRDSPDHGAIAPPGVLLDAIMIHRGERPEKQIGVSKPEAMQKTIREYARALRTHAPEALRGNFRDLALIRAARPEARWRILGPDRPGK
;
A
#
# COMPACT_ATOMS: atom_id res chain seq x y z
N MET A 1 16.19 36.90 -6.05
CA MET A 1 16.91 35.88 -5.26
C MET A 1 15.95 35.29 -4.24
N PRO A 2 15.75 33.96 -4.17
CA PRO A 2 14.89 33.37 -3.15
C PRO A 2 15.48 33.66 -1.76
N LYS A 3 14.65 34.11 -0.82
CA LYS A 3 15.06 34.41 0.57
C LYS A 3 15.64 33.13 1.20
N ALA A 4 16.79 33.21 1.86
CA ALA A 4 17.52 32.07 2.41
C ALA A 4 16.68 31.11 3.30
N GLY A 5 15.61 31.62 3.93
CA GLY A 5 14.65 30.80 4.69
C GLY A 5 13.80 29.84 3.84
N VAL A 6 13.52 30.18 2.58
CA VAL A 6 12.76 29.33 1.64
C VAL A 6 13.61 28.15 1.19
N LEU A 7 14.89 28.39 0.88
CA LEU A 7 15.83 27.33 0.52
C LEU A 7 16.08 26.36 1.67
N ARG A 8 16.20 26.87 2.90
CA ARG A 8 16.39 26.06 4.10
C ARG A 8 15.16 25.19 4.42
N ARG A 9 13.95 25.72 4.27
CA ARG A 9 12.70 24.97 4.47
C ARG A 9 12.52 23.89 3.40
N ALA A 10 12.70 24.23 2.12
CA ALA A 10 12.63 23.27 1.03
C ALA A 10 13.67 22.15 1.21
N TYR A 11 14.88 22.48 1.67
CA TYR A 11 15.94 21.51 1.97
C TYR A 11 15.56 20.55 3.12
N TYR A 12 14.99 21.06 4.21
CA TYR A 12 14.50 20.21 5.31
C TYR A 12 13.30 19.36 4.92
N GLU A 13 12.40 19.89 4.09
CA GLU A 13 11.28 19.12 3.52
C GLU A 13 11.81 18.00 2.61
N LEU A 14 12.85 18.25 1.81
CA LEU A 14 13.48 17.26 0.93
C LEU A 14 14.26 16.17 1.69
N ILE A 15 14.98 16.54 2.75
CA ILE A 15 15.64 15.58 3.65
C ILE A 15 14.60 14.77 4.43
N GLY A 16 13.55 15.44 4.92
CA GLY A 16 12.41 14.79 5.57
C GLY A 16 11.77 13.76 4.65
N TYR A 17 11.55 14.13 3.38
CA TYR A 17 10.99 13.27 2.35
C TYR A 17 11.88 12.07 2.03
N ALA A 18 13.16 12.29 1.72
CA ALA A 18 14.11 11.20 1.46
C ALA A 18 14.28 10.26 2.66
N GLY A 19 14.27 10.81 3.88
CA GLY A 19 14.29 10.03 5.11
C GLY A 19 13.02 9.21 5.29
N ALA A 20 11.86 9.76 4.96
CA ALA A 20 10.58 9.09 5.12
C ALA A 20 10.35 8.01 4.04
N LEU A 21 10.81 8.21 2.80
CA LEU A 21 10.86 7.18 1.76
C LEU A 21 11.70 5.97 2.16
N ARG A 22 12.92 6.22 2.68
CA ARG A 22 13.80 5.14 3.17
C ARG A 22 13.15 4.38 4.32
N ARG A 23 12.58 5.09 5.30
CA ARG A 23 11.88 4.48 6.43
C ARG A 23 10.68 3.65 5.97
N PHE A 24 9.90 4.15 5.02
CA PHE A 24 8.78 3.42 4.44
C PHE A 24 9.24 2.11 3.81
N ARG A 25 10.27 2.18 2.96
CA ARG A 25 10.89 1.00 2.34
C ARG A 25 11.37 -0.02 3.38
N ASP A 26 12.17 0.44 4.36
CA ASP A 26 12.78 -0.44 5.35
C ASP A 26 11.73 -1.07 6.26
N ALA A 27 10.78 -0.28 6.75
CA ALA A 27 9.66 -0.78 7.56
C ALA A 27 8.78 -1.77 6.80
N SER A 28 8.55 -1.54 5.50
CA SER A 28 7.79 -2.47 4.67
C SER A 28 8.55 -3.77 4.46
N ALA A 29 9.86 -3.69 4.18
CA ALA A 29 10.72 -4.86 4.01
C ALA A 29 10.73 -5.74 5.26
N GLU A 30 10.82 -5.13 6.45
CA GLU A 30 10.78 -5.83 7.74
C GLU A 30 9.39 -6.43 8.02
N ALA A 31 8.35 -5.60 8.01
CA ALA A 31 7.01 -6.03 8.44
C ALA A 31 6.39 -7.09 7.53
N PHE A 32 6.61 -6.98 6.21
CA PHE A 32 6.08 -7.92 5.22
C PHE A 32 7.03 -9.07 4.88
N GLN A 33 8.09 -9.28 5.67
CA GLN A 33 9.02 -10.41 5.48
C GLN A 33 8.30 -11.77 5.43
N PHE A 34 7.17 -11.90 6.13
CA PHE A 34 6.35 -13.11 6.13
C PHE A 34 5.83 -13.50 4.74
N LEU A 35 5.65 -12.55 3.82
CA LEU A 35 5.25 -12.85 2.43
C LEU A 35 6.28 -13.76 1.75
N ARG A 36 7.57 -13.55 2.05
CA ARG A 36 8.65 -14.37 1.50
C ARG A 36 8.75 -15.71 2.22
N SER A 37 8.79 -15.70 3.55
CA SER A 37 9.01 -16.92 4.34
C SER A 37 7.82 -17.88 4.27
N ASP A 38 6.60 -17.37 4.22
CA ASP A 38 5.39 -18.18 4.41
C ASP A 38 4.62 -18.41 3.09
N PHE A 39 4.79 -17.52 2.10
CA PHE A 39 4.01 -17.52 0.85
C PHE A 39 4.86 -17.50 -0.43
N GLY A 40 6.19 -17.60 -0.31
CA GLY A 40 7.09 -17.72 -1.46
C GLY A 40 7.16 -16.48 -2.37
N PHE A 41 6.89 -15.30 -1.83
CA PHE A 41 7.05 -14.05 -2.58
C PHE A 41 8.53 -13.76 -2.88
N GLY A 42 8.75 -13.09 -4.01
CA GLY A 42 10.04 -12.59 -4.44
C GLY A 42 10.56 -11.44 -3.57
N PRO A 43 11.70 -10.85 -3.96
CA PRO A 43 12.21 -9.65 -3.30
C PRO A 43 11.25 -8.47 -3.46
N LEU A 44 11.29 -7.57 -2.48
CA LEU A 44 10.63 -6.27 -2.53
C LEU A 44 11.14 -5.45 -3.72
N VAL A 45 10.21 -4.85 -4.47
CA VAL A 45 10.47 -3.81 -5.45
C VAL A 45 10.00 -2.48 -4.87
N PHE A 46 10.82 -1.43 -4.99
CA PHE A 46 10.51 -0.09 -4.49
C PHE A 46 10.51 0.91 -5.64
N GLU A 47 9.46 1.72 -5.71
CA GLU A 47 9.25 2.73 -6.75
C GLU A 47 8.83 4.06 -6.09
N GLU A 48 9.45 5.17 -6.47
CA GLU A 48 8.96 6.51 -6.14
C GLU A 48 7.84 6.89 -7.12
N THR A 49 6.77 7.50 -6.62
CA THR A 49 5.62 7.90 -7.43
C THR A 49 5.38 9.40 -7.30
N GLY A 50 4.66 10.01 -8.24
CA GLY A 50 4.35 11.44 -8.19
C GLY A 50 3.52 11.90 -6.99
N TYR A 51 3.00 10.96 -6.19
CA TYR A 51 2.21 11.22 -4.99
C TYR A 51 2.87 10.65 -3.71
N GLY A 52 3.99 9.94 -3.82
CA GLY A 52 4.21 8.86 -2.89
C GLY A 52 5.44 8.01 -3.08
N ALA A 53 5.33 6.82 -2.52
CA ALA A 53 6.13 5.66 -2.87
C ALA A 53 5.24 4.43 -2.94
N LEU A 54 5.74 3.42 -3.64
CA LEU A 54 5.15 2.10 -3.74
C LEU A 54 6.20 1.06 -3.38
N VAL A 55 5.80 0.13 -2.53
CA VAL A 55 6.49 -1.13 -2.35
C VAL A 55 5.63 -2.25 -2.95
N ARG A 56 6.20 -3.03 -3.86
CA ARG A 56 5.54 -4.20 -4.47
C ARG A 56 6.22 -5.49 -4.03
N PHE A 57 5.41 -6.45 -3.62
CA PHE A 57 5.80 -7.85 -3.44
C PHE A 57 5.00 -8.71 -4.41
N GLU A 58 5.65 -9.63 -5.10
CA GLU A 58 5.00 -10.49 -6.09
C GLU A 58 5.50 -11.93 -5.99
N ASN A 59 4.57 -12.88 -6.13
CA ASN A 59 4.85 -14.27 -6.51
C ASN A 59 4.12 -14.58 -7.82
N ALA A 60 4.14 -15.84 -8.29
CA ALA A 60 3.52 -16.22 -9.57
C ALA A 60 2.03 -15.82 -9.67
N THR A 61 1.26 -15.96 -8.58
CA THR A 61 -0.19 -15.81 -8.61
C THR A 61 -0.69 -14.53 -7.97
N THR A 62 0.13 -13.83 -7.18
CA THR A 62 -0.34 -12.77 -6.28
C THR A 62 0.61 -11.59 -6.25
N VAL A 63 0.05 -10.39 -6.25
CA VAL A 63 0.74 -9.13 -6.05
C VAL A 63 0.16 -8.43 -4.82
N VAL A 64 1.07 -7.97 -3.95
CA VAL A 64 0.77 -7.08 -2.82
C VAL A 64 1.48 -5.76 -3.07
N GLU A 65 0.72 -4.67 -3.06
CA GLU A 65 1.21 -3.31 -3.30
C GLU A 65 0.94 -2.48 -2.04
N VAL A 66 1.98 -1.93 -1.41
CA VAL A 66 1.85 -1.02 -0.27
C VAL A 66 2.17 0.37 -0.77
N HIS A 67 1.18 1.25 -0.78
CA HIS A 67 1.34 2.63 -1.22
C HIS A 67 1.49 3.55 -0.02
N LEU A 68 2.39 4.51 -0.13
CA LEU A 68 2.47 5.67 0.76
C LEU A 68 2.00 6.90 -0.02
N ASP A 69 0.93 7.53 0.43
CA ASP A 69 0.45 8.80 -0.12
C ASP A 69 0.86 9.96 0.80
N TRP A 70 1.62 10.91 0.27
CA TRP A 70 2.11 12.05 1.05
C TRP A 70 1.12 13.21 1.19
N ARG A 71 0.12 13.28 0.30
CA ARG A 71 -0.89 14.34 0.36
C ARG A 71 -1.90 14.06 1.46
N GLU A 72 -2.27 12.79 1.55
CA GLU A 72 -3.26 12.31 2.50
C GLU A 72 -2.60 11.75 3.76
N GLU A 73 -1.28 11.56 3.73
CA GLU A 73 -0.47 10.96 4.79
C GLU A 73 -1.01 9.58 5.19
N LEU A 74 -1.29 8.73 4.19
CA LEU A 74 -1.88 7.41 4.35
C LEU A 74 -1.01 6.29 3.79
N ILE A 75 -1.14 5.11 4.38
CA ILE A 75 -0.57 3.86 3.89
C ILE A 75 -1.70 2.96 3.43
N LEU A 76 -1.65 2.51 2.17
CA LEU A 76 -2.73 1.78 1.52
C LEU A 76 -2.20 0.47 0.94
N PRO A 77 -2.36 -0.66 1.65
CA PRO A 77 -2.03 -1.98 1.13
C PRO A 77 -3.14 -2.52 0.23
N TYR A 78 -2.78 -2.97 -0.96
CA TYR A 78 -3.66 -3.62 -1.91
C TYR A 78 -3.20 -5.04 -2.21
N VAL A 79 -4.17 -5.90 -2.54
CA VAL A 79 -3.92 -7.27 -3.01
C VAL A 79 -4.61 -7.45 -4.35
N ARG A 80 -3.90 -8.06 -5.31
CA ARG A 80 -4.45 -8.43 -6.60
C ARG A 80 -3.81 -9.71 -7.16
N PRO A 81 -4.45 -10.35 -8.14
CA PRO A 81 -3.85 -11.40 -8.95
C PRO A 81 -2.56 -10.92 -9.63
N GLY A 82 -1.55 -11.79 -9.59
CA GLY A 82 -0.33 -11.70 -10.38
C GLY A 82 -0.56 -12.10 -11.83
N ARG A 83 0.50 -12.04 -12.64
CA ARG A 83 0.42 -12.31 -14.09
C ARG A 83 0.00 -13.75 -14.42
N ASP A 84 0.46 -14.72 -13.63
CA ASP A 84 0.23 -16.14 -13.91
C ASP A 84 -1.01 -16.68 -13.19
N SER A 85 -1.79 -15.82 -12.53
CA SER A 85 -3.07 -16.19 -11.93
C SER A 85 -4.13 -16.39 -13.02
N PRO A 86 -4.97 -17.43 -12.93
CA PRO A 86 -6.14 -17.55 -13.80
C PRO A 86 -7.11 -16.37 -13.65
N ASP A 87 -7.07 -15.69 -12.50
CA ASP A 87 -7.90 -14.52 -12.20
C ASP A 87 -7.23 -13.19 -12.59
N HIS A 88 -6.13 -13.19 -13.35
CA HIS A 88 -5.36 -11.99 -13.69
C HIS A 88 -6.23 -10.82 -14.18
N GLY A 89 -7.21 -11.11 -15.05
CA GLY A 89 -8.12 -10.11 -15.61
C GLY A 89 -9.27 -9.69 -14.70
N ALA A 90 -9.53 -10.39 -13.60
CA ALA A 90 -10.69 -10.16 -12.73
C ALA A 90 -10.51 -8.90 -11.86
N ILE A 91 -9.28 -8.59 -11.46
CA ILE A 91 -8.97 -7.49 -10.57
C ILE A 91 -7.78 -6.71 -11.14
N ALA A 92 -8.10 -5.59 -11.82
CA ALA A 92 -7.09 -4.67 -12.34
C ALA A 92 -6.36 -3.90 -11.22
N PRO A 93 -5.16 -3.37 -11.48
CA PRO A 93 -4.48 -2.43 -10.59
C PRO A 93 -5.39 -1.27 -10.13
N PRO A 94 -5.24 -0.77 -8.90
CA PRO A 94 -4.24 -1.16 -7.89
C PRO A 94 -4.60 -2.44 -7.10
N GLY A 95 -5.74 -3.09 -7.38
CA GLY A 95 -6.21 -4.24 -6.60
C GLY A 95 -7.35 -3.93 -5.63
N VAL A 96 -7.51 -4.77 -4.61
CA VAL A 96 -8.48 -4.62 -3.53
C VAL A 96 -7.76 -4.12 -2.28
N LEU A 97 -8.24 -3.00 -1.72
CA LEU A 97 -7.68 -2.40 -0.51
C LEU A 97 -7.87 -3.34 0.69
N LEU A 98 -6.85 -3.50 1.51
CA LEU A 98 -6.89 -4.36 2.70
C LEU A 98 -7.99 -3.95 3.68
N ASP A 99 -8.24 -2.66 3.88
CA ASP A 99 -9.37 -2.18 4.70
C ASP A 99 -10.71 -2.73 4.19
N ALA A 100 -10.90 -2.81 2.88
CA ALA A 100 -12.12 -3.38 2.31
C ALA A 100 -12.24 -4.89 2.57
N ILE A 101 -11.10 -5.60 2.55
CA ILE A 101 -11.04 -7.03 2.93
C ILE A 101 -11.40 -7.19 4.41
N MET A 102 -10.79 -6.40 5.29
CA MET A 102 -11.06 -6.41 6.73
C MET A 102 -12.55 -6.16 7.03
N ILE A 103 -13.14 -5.12 6.45
CA ILE A 103 -14.57 -4.82 6.66
C ILE A 103 -15.45 -5.93 6.10
N HIS A 104 -15.10 -6.55 4.97
CA HIS A 104 -15.84 -7.70 4.44
C HIS A 104 -15.80 -8.89 5.41
N ARG A 105 -14.71 -9.05 6.17
CA ARG A 105 -14.58 -10.05 7.25
C ARG A 105 -15.22 -9.63 8.57
N GLY A 106 -15.91 -8.48 8.63
CA GLY A 106 -16.62 -8.00 9.82
C GLY A 106 -15.79 -7.10 10.74
N GLU A 107 -14.56 -6.77 10.36
CA GLU A 107 -13.68 -5.91 11.14
C GLU A 107 -13.96 -4.42 10.93
N ARG A 108 -13.46 -3.60 11.86
CA ARG A 108 -13.48 -2.14 11.74
C ARG A 108 -12.03 -1.63 11.75
N PRO A 109 -11.42 -1.43 10.56
CA PRO A 109 -10.09 -0.86 10.46
C PRO A 109 -10.00 0.46 11.23
N GLU A 110 -8.91 0.65 11.97
CA GLU A 110 -8.67 1.91 12.66
C GLU A 110 -8.49 3.03 11.65
N LYS A 111 -9.04 4.21 11.97
CA LYS A 111 -8.80 5.40 11.16
C LYS A 111 -7.32 5.77 11.28
N GLN A 112 -6.63 5.83 10.15
CA GLN A 112 -5.28 6.36 10.09
C GLN A 112 -5.27 7.85 10.46
N ILE A 113 -4.30 8.25 11.28
CA ILE A 113 -4.04 9.64 11.65
C ILE A 113 -2.61 9.96 11.22
N GLY A 114 -2.46 10.60 10.05
CA GLY A 114 -1.20 11.18 9.55
C GLY A 114 0.04 10.32 9.76
N VAL A 115 0.37 9.45 8.80
CA VAL A 115 1.56 8.58 8.87
C VAL A 115 2.88 9.31 8.60
N SER A 116 2.88 10.64 8.57
CA SER A 116 4.08 11.47 8.33
C SER A 116 5.15 11.34 9.43
N LYS A 117 4.76 10.97 10.66
CA LYS A 117 5.70 10.71 11.76
C LYS A 117 6.31 9.32 11.64
N PRO A 118 7.65 9.16 11.81
CA PRO A 118 8.33 7.86 11.67
C PRO A 118 7.73 6.72 12.49
N GLU A 119 7.40 6.96 13.75
CA GLU A 119 6.83 5.94 14.66
C GLU A 119 5.42 5.53 14.23
N ALA A 120 4.60 6.50 13.81
CA ALA A 120 3.26 6.24 13.29
C ALA A 120 3.33 5.42 12.00
N MET A 121 4.20 5.80 11.06
CA MET A 121 4.46 5.04 9.84
C MET A 121 4.83 3.58 10.13
N GLN A 122 5.84 3.36 10.98
CA GLN A 122 6.28 2.01 11.32
C GLN A 122 5.20 1.19 12.01
N LYS A 123 4.46 1.80 12.95
CA LYS A 123 3.33 1.16 13.62
C LYS A 123 2.26 0.75 12.61
N THR A 124 1.80 1.66 11.76
CA THR A 124 0.77 1.42 10.75
C THR A 124 1.18 0.33 9.75
N ILE A 125 2.44 0.34 9.28
CA ILE A 125 2.97 -0.70 8.38
C ILE A 125 2.92 -2.08 9.06
N ARG A 126 3.35 -2.18 10.33
CA ARG A 126 3.33 -3.43 11.09
C ARG A 126 1.91 -3.94 11.34
N GLU A 127 0.99 -3.04 11.66
CA GLU A 127 -0.43 -3.37 11.83
C GLU A 127 -1.04 -3.89 10.54
N TYR A 128 -0.76 -3.23 9.41
CA TYR A 128 -1.23 -3.69 8.12
C TYR A 128 -0.59 -5.00 7.66
N ALA A 129 0.69 -5.23 7.93
CA ALA A 129 1.32 -6.52 7.67
C ALA A 129 0.64 -7.66 8.45
N ARG A 130 0.34 -7.43 9.74
CA ARG A 130 -0.41 -8.39 10.57
C ARG A 130 -1.83 -8.59 10.03
N ALA A 131 -2.54 -7.51 9.71
CA ALA A 131 -3.89 -7.58 9.16
C ALA A 131 -3.92 -8.33 7.82
N LEU A 132 -2.95 -8.11 6.94
CA LEU A 132 -2.84 -8.82 5.67
C LEU A 132 -2.71 -10.33 5.90
N ARG A 133 -1.81 -10.72 6.82
CA ARG A 133 -1.58 -12.12 7.19
C ARG A 133 -2.84 -12.78 7.75
N THR A 134 -3.64 -12.05 8.52
CA THR A 134 -4.85 -12.57 9.16
C THR A 134 -6.05 -12.62 8.22
N HIS A 135 -6.27 -11.58 7.42
CA HIS A 135 -7.54 -11.38 6.71
C HIS A 135 -7.52 -11.71 5.22
N ALA A 136 -6.35 -11.81 4.60
CA ALA A 136 -6.20 -12.18 3.19
C ALA A 136 -5.39 -13.48 2.92
N PRO A 137 -5.35 -14.49 3.81
CA PRO A 137 -4.47 -15.65 3.63
C PRO A 137 -4.81 -16.51 2.42
N GLU A 138 -6.07 -16.51 1.94
CA GLU A 138 -6.48 -17.20 0.72
C GLU A 138 -5.97 -16.49 -0.53
N ALA A 139 -6.07 -15.16 -0.56
CA ALA A 139 -5.54 -14.35 -1.66
C ALA A 139 -4.02 -14.47 -1.77
N LEU A 140 -3.30 -14.50 -0.64
CA LEU A 140 -1.85 -14.74 -0.62
C LEU A 140 -1.44 -16.12 -1.15
N ARG A 141 -2.38 -17.08 -1.17
CA ARG A 141 -2.21 -18.41 -1.78
C ARG A 141 -2.77 -18.50 -3.20
N GLY A 142 -3.21 -17.39 -3.78
CA GLY A 142 -3.72 -17.32 -5.14
C GLY A 142 -5.20 -17.62 -5.32
N ASN A 143 -6.01 -17.63 -4.26
CA ASN A 143 -7.47 -17.75 -4.36
C ASN A 143 -8.13 -16.37 -4.22
N PHE A 144 -8.68 -15.85 -5.32
CA PHE A 144 -9.19 -14.48 -5.42
C PHE A 144 -10.71 -14.36 -5.41
N ARG A 145 -11.43 -15.46 -5.15
CA ARG A 145 -12.90 -15.47 -5.20
C ARG A 145 -13.53 -14.39 -4.30
N ASP A 146 -13.08 -14.29 -3.06
CA ASP A 146 -13.59 -13.30 -2.11
C ASP A 146 -13.22 -11.87 -2.55
N LEU A 147 -12.02 -11.67 -3.07
CA LEU A 147 -11.56 -10.35 -3.53
C LEU A 147 -12.36 -9.87 -4.75
N ALA A 148 -12.73 -10.76 -5.66
CA ALA A 148 -13.61 -10.44 -6.79
C ALA A 148 -14.99 -9.98 -6.31
N LEU A 149 -15.56 -10.64 -5.29
CA LEU A 149 -16.83 -10.23 -4.67
C LEU A 149 -16.72 -8.87 -3.99
N ILE A 150 -15.65 -8.65 -3.21
CA ILE A 150 -15.39 -7.37 -2.55
C ILE A 150 -15.27 -6.25 -3.60
N ARG A 151 -14.53 -6.48 -4.69
CA ARG A 151 -14.34 -5.51 -5.76
C ARG A 151 -15.65 -5.16 -6.46
N ALA A 152 -16.52 -6.13 -6.68
CA ALA A 152 -17.84 -5.92 -7.27
C ALA A 152 -18.77 -5.14 -6.34
N ALA A 153 -18.76 -5.44 -5.03
CA ALA A 153 -19.59 -4.75 -4.04
C ALA A 153 -19.07 -3.36 -3.68
N ARG A 154 -17.76 -3.12 -3.80
CA ARG A 154 -17.08 -1.87 -3.43
C ARG A 154 -16.19 -1.38 -4.56
N PRO A 155 -16.77 -1.03 -5.72
CA PRO A 155 -15.99 -0.54 -6.84
C PRO A 155 -15.28 0.77 -6.50
N GLU A 156 -15.77 1.52 -5.51
CA GLU A 156 -15.21 2.79 -5.04
C GLU A 156 -14.13 2.65 -3.96
N ALA A 157 -13.86 1.44 -3.45
CA ALA A 157 -12.64 1.15 -2.68
C ALA A 157 -11.39 1.13 -3.59
N ARG A 158 -11.37 2.05 -4.56
CA ARG A 158 -10.30 2.38 -5.47
C ARG A 158 -9.62 3.63 -4.94
N TRP A 159 -8.40 3.82 -5.41
CA TRP A 159 -7.58 5.03 -5.38
C TRP A 159 -8.31 6.39 -5.54
N ARG A 160 -9.55 6.42 -6.02
CA ARG A 160 -10.27 7.62 -6.47
C ARG A 160 -10.69 8.60 -5.35
N ILE A 161 -10.43 8.27 -4.08
CA ILE A 161 -10.55 9.23 -2.97
C ILE A 161 -9.19 9.87 -2.64
N LEU A 162 -8.03 9.35 -3.10
CA LEU A 162 -6.71 9.68 -2.54
C LEU A 162 -5.55 9.70 -3.58
N GLY A 163 -5.74 10.16 -4.82
CA GLY A 163 -4.61 10.46 -5.74
C GLY A 163 -5.03 10.74 -7.19
N PRO A 164 -4.33 11.62 -7.95
CA PRO A 164 -4.99 12.54 -8.88
C PRO A 164 -5.32 11.93 -10.24
N ASP A 165 -6.59 11.59 -10.44
CA ASP A 165 -7.27 12.02 -11.66
C ASP A 165 -7.65 13.49 -11.47
N ARG A 166 -6.89 14.41 -12.08
CA ARG A 166 -7.48 15.69 -12.49
C ARG A 166 -8.14 15.46 -13.85
N PRO A 167 -9.47 15.40 -13.97
CA PRO A 167 -10.08 15.96 -15.16
C PRO A 167 -9.89 17.48 -15.05
N GLY A 168 -9.38 18.09 -16.12
CA GLY A 168 -9.07 19.51 -16.14
C GLY A 168 -10.24 20.38 -15.68
N LYS A 169 -9.92 21.38 -14.86
CA LYS A 169 -10.46 22.73 -14.85
C LYS A 169 -9.58 23.60 -13.96
#